data_AF-A0A813I9T4-F1
#
_entry.id   AF-A0A813I9T4-F1
#
_cell.length_a   1.000
_cell.length_b   1.000
_cell.length_c   1.000
_cell.angle_alpha   90.00
_cell.angle_beta   90.00
_cell.angle_gamma   90.00
#
_symmetry.space_group_name_H-M   'P 1'
#
loop_
_entity.id
_entity.type
_entity.pdbx_description
1 polymer ?
#
loop_
_entity_poly.entity_id
_entity_poly.type
_entity_poly.pdbx_seq_one_letter_code
_entity_poly.pdbx_strand_id
1 'polypeptide(L)'
;MTSSSSSQAQVVPRPPGHVRCKNYGCQKTYDPSKVDQTDCIHHKSPPVFHETAKYWACCVDKKAYEWDDFMKIPGCQRGHCSDVAKDKKFLGGQDVREACAPKRLDDDVPVDPRKKLDKLREGLVSIGVSPDAFDKAWGRLAAKQGDLSLVVNRMNMLFTEALTSLEDVNLPD
;
A
#
# COMPACT_ATOMS: atom_id res chain seq x y z
N MET A 1 44.15 -18.02 14.70
CA MET A 1 43.34 -18.71 13.67
C MET A 1 42.33 -19.58 14.40
N THR A 2 41.15 -19.04 14.73
CA THR A 2 40.08 -19.79 15.40
C THR A 2 38.95 -20.01 14.41
N SER A 3 38.94 -21.21 13.84
CA SER A 3 37.98 -21.68 12.86
C SER A 3 36.59 -21.77 13.48
N SER A 4 35.67 -20.89 13.07
CA SER A 4 34.26 -20.98 13.43
C SER A 4 33.59 -21.94 12.46
N SER A 5 33.30 -23.16 12.92
CA SER A 5 32.59 -24.18 12.16
C SER A 5 31.13 -23.78 11.96
N SER A 6 30.81 -23.31 10.76
CA SER A 6 29.43 -23.08 10.33
C SER A 6 28.70 -24.43 10.20
N SER A 7 27.90 -24.79 11.19
CA SER A 7 26.99 -25.93 11.12
C SER A 7 25.88 -25.63 10.10
N GLN A 8 26.04 -26.17 8.88
CA GLN A 8 25.01 -26.13 7.85
C GLN A 8 23.78 -26.92 8.31
N ALA A 9 22.64 -26.24 8.44
CA ALA A 9 21.37 -26.86 8.74
C ALA A 9 20.95 -27.77 7.57
N GLN A 10 20.92 -29.09 7.81
CA GLN A 10 20.43 -30.05 6.81
C GLN A 10 18.96 -29.78 6.50
N VAL A 11 18.64 -29.59 5.23
CA VAL A 11 17.25 -29.43 4.75
C VAL A 11 16.59 -30.81 4.78
N VAL A 12 15.94 -31.15 5.89
CA VAL A 12 15.19 -32.39 6.02
C VAL A 12 13.99 -32.36 5.05
N PRO A 13 13.83 -33.34 4.14
CA PRO A 13 12.67 -33.42 3.27
C PRO A 13 11.38 -33.49 4.08
N ARG A 14 10.36 -32.72 3.69
CA ARG A 14 9.09 -32.75 4.40
C ARG A 14 8.38 -34.09 4.15
N PRO A 15 7.87 -34.77 5.18
CA PRO A 15 7.06 -35.97 4.98
C PRO A 15 5.78 -35.66 4.17
N PRO A 16 5.29 -36.60 3.35
CA PRO A 16 4.02 -36.45 2.62
C PRO A 16 2.88 -36.10 3.58
N GLY A 17 1.98 -35.21 3.17
CA GLY A 17 0.80 -34.80 3.96
C GLY A 17 1.07 -33.79 5.08
N HIS A 18 2.33 -33.45 5.38
CA HIS A 18 2.65 -32.48 6.43
C HIS A 18 2.69 -31.04 5.87
N VAL A 19 2.24 -30.08 6.68
CA VAL A 19 2.29 -28.64 6.40
C VAL A 19 3.19 -27.93 7.41
N ARG A 20 3.83 -26.83 7.00
CA ARG A 20 4.67 -26.02 7.90
C ARG A 20 3.79 -25.01 8.63
N CYS A 21 3.94 -24.96 9.94
CA CYS A 21 3.28 -23.97 10.78
C CYS A 21 3.75 -22.55 10.42
N LYS A 22 2.80 -21.64 10.23
CA LYS A 22 3.03 -20.22 9.93
C LYS A 22 2.93 -19.31 11.15
N ASN A 23 2.73 -19.87 12.35
CA ASN A 23 2.85 -19.11 13.59
C ASN A 23 4.31 -18.68 13.82
N TYR A 24 4.48 -17.44 14.29
CA TYR A 24 5.79 -16.84 14.52
C TYR A 24 6.69 -17.68 15.44
N GLY A 25 7.89 -18.03 14.96
CA GLY A 25 8.90 -18.77 15.73
C GLY A 25 8.66 -20.27 15.91
N CYS A 26 7.53 -20.84 15.47
CA CYS A 26 7.26 -22.27 15.65
C CYS A 26 8.09 -23.15 14.71
N GLN A 27 8.07 -22.87 13.40
CA GLN A 27 8.81 -23.56 12.33
C GLN A 27 8.59 -25.09 12.20
N LYS A 28 7.77 -25.70 13.07
CA LYS A 28 7.43 -27.12 13.02
C LYS A 28 6.62 -27.48 11.77
N THR A 29 6.79 -28.70 11.30
CA THR A 29 5.91 -29.34 10.31
C THR A 29 4.98 -30.31 11.02
N TYR A 30 3.68 -30.25 10.71
CA TYR A 30 2.66 -31.06 11.36
C TYR A 30 1.69 -31.62 10.32
N ASP A 31 1.03 -32.74 10.66
CA ASP A 31 -0.08 -33.29 9.89
C ASP A 31 -1.38 -32.57 10.31
N PRO A 32 -2.07 -31.84 9.42
CA PRO A 32 -3.30 -31.14 9.76
C PRO A 32 -4.45 -32.10 10.13
N SER A 33 -4.32 -33.39 9.81
CA SER A 33 -5.31 -34.43 10.12
C SER A 33 -5.20 -34.95 11.56
N LYS A 34 -4.07 -34.70 12.25
CA LYS A 34 -3.79 -35.21 13.61
C LYS A 34 -3.77 -34.07 14.61
N VAL A 35 -4.88 -33.90 15.33
CA VAL A 35 -5.07 -32.82 16.31
C VAL A 35 -3.99 -32.85 17.41
N ASP A 36 -3.62 -34.05 17.86
CA ASP A 36 -2.59 -34.34 18.86
C ASP A 36 -1.16 -33.93 18.43
N GLN A 37 -0.93 -33.64 17.14
CA GLN A 37 0.35 -33.13 16.63
C GLN A 37 0.35 -31.61 16.37
N THR A 38 -0.74 -30.92 16.70
CA THR A 38 -0.89 -29.49 16.43
C THR A 38 -0.38 -28.60 17.56
N ASP A 39 0.18 -29.14 18.65
CA ASP A 39 0.70 -28.34 19.76
C ASP A 39 1.82 -27.37 19.35
N CYS A 40 1.55 -26.08 19.50
CA CYS A 40 2.37 -24.99 18.99
C CYS A 40 2.76 -24.00 20.09
N ILE A 41 4.06 -23.92 20.38
CA ILE A 41 4.64 -22.85 21.20
C ILE A 41 5.20 -21.80 20.24
N HIS A 42 4.61 -20.61 20.26
CA HIS A 42 4.88 -19.56 19.26
C HIS A 42 4.84 -18.16 19.86
N HIS A 43 5.25 -17.17 19.07
CA HIS A 43 5.18 -15.76 19.41
C HIS A 43 3.86 -15.15 18.95
N LYS A 44 3.24 -14.32 19.80
CA LYS A 44 1.97 -13.66 19.49
C LYS A 44 2.15 -12.58 18.41
N SER A 45 3.24 -11.84 18.54
CA SER A 45 3.51 -10.61 17.80
C SER A 45 4.69 -10.78 16.84
N PRO A 46 4.78 -9.95 15.79
CA PRO A 46 5.86 -10.01 14.80
C PRO A 46 7.25 -9.73 15.38
N PRO A 47 8.32 -10.04 14.61
CA PRO A 47 9.68 -9.70 15.01
C PRO A 47 9.91 -8.18 14.95
N VAL A 48 10.87 -7.69 15.71
CA VAL A 48 11.32 -6.29 15.73
C VAL A 48 12.83 -6.26 15.58
N PHE A 49 13.31 -5.43 14.66
CA PHE A 49 14.73 -5.21 14.42
C PHE A 49 15.04 -3.72 14.61
N HIS A 50 15.74 -3.38 15.69
CA HIS A 50 16.09 -2.00 16.04
C HIS A 50 17.52 -1.97 16.60
N GLU A 51 18.35 -1.03 16.14
CA GLU A 51 19.73 -0.85 16.64
C GLU A 51 20.53 -2.16 16.73
N THR A 52 20.50 -2.98 15.67
CA THR A 52 21.12 -4.33 15.58
C THR A 52 20.51 -5.43 16.46
N ALA A 53 19.72 -5.07 17.48
CA ALA A 53 18.98 -6.01 18.31
C ALA A 53 17.77 -6.59 17.56
N LYS A 54 17.56 -7.90 17.76
CA LYS A 54 16.50 -8.70 17.14
C LYS A 54 15.70 -9.37 18.25
N TYR A 55 14.40 -9.14 18.27
CA TYR A 55 13.52 -9.71 19.29
C TYR A 55 12.10 -9.86 18.75
N TRP A 56 11.23 -10.52 19.51
CA TRP A 56 9.81 -10.60 19.18
C TRP A 56 9.06 -9.49 19.93
N ALA A 57 8.12 -8.78 19.30
CA ALA A 57 7.39 -7.70 19.95
C ALA A 57 6.63 -8.13 21.23
N CYS A 58 6.30 -9.42 21.37
CA CYS A 58 5.71 -9.99 22.58
C CYS A 58 6.74 -10.42 23.65
N CYS A 59 8.04 -10.35 23.36
CA CYS A 59 9.13 -10.78 24.23
C CYS A 59 10.30 -9.78 24.16
N VAL A 60 10.04 -8.54 24.56
CA VAL A 60 11.00 -7.42 24.44
C VAL A 60 12.30 -7.66 25.23
N ASP A 61 12.22 -8.40 26.34
CA ASP A 61 13.38 -8.70 27.19
C ASP A 61 14.32 -9.77 26.59
N LYS A 62 13.85 -10.54 25.59
CA LYS A 62 14.63 -11.60 24.93
C LYS A 62 15.24 -11.07 23.64
N LYS A 63 16.29 -10.27 23.77
CA LYS A 63 17.03 -9.69 22.63
C LYS A 63 18.19 -10.58 22.23
N ALA A 64 18.32 -10.78 20.92
CA ALA A 64 19.47 -11.42 20.31
C ALA A 64 20.15 -10.43 19.35
N TYR A 65 21.46 -10.54 19.21
CA TYR A 65 22.23 -9.69 18.28
C TYR A 65 22.61 -10.48 17.01
N GLU A 66 22.74 -11.79 17.12
CA GLU A 66 22.93 -12.71 15.98
C GLU A 66 21.59 -13.31 15.50
N TRP A 67 21.52 -13.65 14.21
CA TRP A 67 20.31 -14.22 13.62
C TRP A 67 19.93 -15.58 14.20
N ASP A 68 20.93 -16.45 14.39
CA ASP A 68 20.70 -17.82 14.88
C ASP A 68 20.15 -17.82 16.31
N ASP A 69 20.59 -16.88 17.13
CA ASP A 69 20.11 -16.74 18.51
C ASP A 69 18.69 -16.18 18.55
N PHE A 70 18.36 -15.27 17.63
CA PHE A 70 16.99 -14.78 17.45
C PHE A 70 16.03 -15.93 17.10
N MET A 71 16.45 -16.83 16.20
CA MET A 71 15.64 -17.99 15.79
C MET A 71 15.45 -19.03 16.91
N LYS A 72 16.32 -19.04 17.92
CA LYS A 72 16.23 -19.91 19.10
C LYS A 72 15.36 -19.35 20.22
N ILE A 73 14.90 -18.09 20.14
CA ILE A 73 14.07 -17.48 21.19
C ILE A 73 12.76 -18.30 21.34
N PRO A 74 12.50 -18.93 22.50
CA PRO A 74 11.34 -19.79 22.68
C PRO A 74 10.06 -18.97 22.65
N GLY A 75 9.04 -19.49 21.96
CA GLY A 75 7.71 -18.90 21.89
C GLY A 75 7.10 -18.67 23.28
N CYS A 76 6.36 -17.57 23.44
CA CYS A 76 5.73 -17.19 24.72
C CYS A 76 4.28 -17.64 24.86
N GLN A 77 3.65 -18.15 23.79
CA GLN A 77 2.24 -18.52 23.76
C GLN A 77 2.06 -19.97 23.31
N ARG A 78 1.17 -20.69 23.99
CA ARG A 78 0.69 -22.01 23.57
C ARG A 78 -0.58 -21.87 22.73
N GLY A 79 -0.72 -22.70 21.71
CA GLY A 79 -1.89 -22.77 20.85
C GLY A 79 -1.73 -23.90 19.85
N HIS A 80 -2.49 -23.84 18.76
CA HIS A 80 -2.46 -24.86 17.70
C HIS A 80 -1.67 -24.36 16.49
N CYS A 81 -0.97 -25.26 15.81
CA CYS A 81 -0.29 -24.99 14.56
C CYS A 81 -1.32 -24.58 13.52
N SER A 82 -0.95 -23.63 12.66
CA SER A 82 -1.80 -23.16 11.56
C SER A 82 -0.97 -23.01 10.30
N ASP A 83 -1.55 -23.35 9.17
CA ASP A 83 -1.02 -23.11 7.82
C ASP A 83 -1.50 -21.78 7.24
N VAL A 84 -2.34 -21.04 7.95
CA VAL A 84 -2.80 -19.70 7.58
C VAL A 84 -1.72 -18.69 7.93
N ALA A 85 -1.32 -17.87 6.97
CA ALA A 85 -0.35 -16.82 7.21
C ALA A 85 -1.01 -15.71 8.05
N LYS A 86 -0.37 -15.29 9.14
CA LYS A 86 -0.76 -14.04 9.81
C LYS A 86 -0.41 -12.87 8.90
N ASP A 87 -1.24 -11.83 8.89
CA ASP A 87 -0.96 -10.60 8.15
C ASP A 87 0.45 -10.11 8.50
N LYS A 88 1.26 -9.86 7.47
CA LYS A 88 2.66 -9.43 7.62
C LYS A 88 2.69 -7.99 8.12
N LYS A 89 2.46 -7.79 9.41
CA LYS A 89 2.80 -6.53 10.11
C LYS A 89 4.24 -6.70 10.55
N PHE A 90 5.20 -6.29 9.73
CA PHE A 90 6.60 -6.51 10.03
C PHE A 90 7.18 -5.54 11.06
N LEU A 91 6.57 -4.43 11.48
CA LEU A 91 7.17 -3.50 12.47
C LEU A 91 8.65 -3.11 12.17
N GLY A 92 9.06 -3.20 10.92
CA GLY A 92 10.36 -2.76 10.43
C GLY A 92 10.24 -1.40 9.75
N GLY A 93 11.36 -0.78 9.42
CA GLY A 93 11.40 0.63 9.02
C GLY A 93 10.62 1.02 7.76
N GLN A 94 10.10 0.08 6.97
CA GLN A 94 9.34 0.38 5.75
C GLN A 94 7.81 0.24 5.92
N ASP A 95 7.31 -0.73 6.67
CA ASP A 95 5.87 -1.06 6.67
C ASP A 95 5.02 -0.18 7.59
N VAL A 96 5.63 0.50 8.56
CA VAL A 96 4.93 1.48 9.41
C VAL A 96 4.91 2.88 8.78
N ARG A 97 5.79 3.15 7.81
CA ARG A 97 6.01 4.50 7.26
C ARG A 97 4.83 5.00 6.43
N GLU A 98 4.11 4.12 5.74
CA GLU A 98 2.96 4.52 4.91
C GLU A 98 1.73 4.86 5.76
N ALA A 99 1.39 4.01 6.74
CA ALA A 99 0.27 4.25 7.66
C ALA A 99 0.50 5.44 8.60
N CYS A 100 1.76 5.70 8.97
CA CYS A 100 2.15 6.85 9.78
C CYS A 100 2.78 7.98 8.95
N ALA A 101 2.61 7.98 7.62
CA ALA A 101 3.12 9.06 6.79
C ALA A 101 2.47 10.37 7.19
N PRO A 102 3.24 11.45 7.43
CA PRO A 102 2.65 12.76 7.63
C PRO A 102 1.89 13.13 6.34
N LYS A 103 0.60 13.44 6.48
CA LYS A 103 -0.19 14.01 5.37
C LYS A 103 0.44 15.34 4.98
N ARG A 104 0.58 15.60 3.68
CA ARG A 104 1.03 16.91 3.21
C ARG A 104 -0.13 17.89 3.35
N LEU A 105 0.10 19.03 3.99
CA LEU A 105 -0.91 20.08 4.14
C LEU A 105 -1.38 20.65 2.78
N ASP A 106 -0.58 20.49 1.73
CA ASP A 106 -0.89 20.92 0.37
C ASP A 106 -1.98 20.08 -0.32
N ASP A 107 -2.26 18.88 0.18
CA ASP A 107 -3.22 17.95 -0.46
C ASP A 107 -4.69 18.41 -0.27
N ASP A 108 -4.96 19.19 0.78
CA ASP A 108 -6.30 19.69 1.14
C ASP A 108 -6.53 21.16 0.71
N VAL A 109 -5.62 21.75 -0.06
CA VAL A 109 -5.79 23.13 -0.56
C VAL A 109 -6.91 23.14 -1.61
N PRO A 110 -7.97 23.96 -1.45
CA PRO A 110 -9.00 24.12 -2.46
C PRO A 110 -8.38 24.55 -3.79
N VAL A 111 -8.39 23.62 -4.75
CA VAL A 111 -7.84 23.86 -6.08
C VAL A 111 -8.67 24.94 -6.76
N ASP A 112 -8.03 26.04 -7.19
CA ASP A 112 -8.67 27.11 -7.96
C ASP A 112 -9.52 26.46 -9.08
N PRO A 113 -10.83 26.73 -9.15
CA PRO A 113 -11.72 26.11 -10.14
C PRO A 113 -11.22 26.24 -11.58
N ARG A 114 -10.42 27.28 -11.88
CA ARG A 114 -9.78 27.48 -13.18
C ARG A 114 -8.89 26.32 -13.60
N LYS A 115 -8.18 25.70 -12.64
CA LYS A 115 -7.28 24.57 -12.91
C LYS A 115 -8.01 23.34 -13.44
N LYS A 116 -9.32 23.21 -13.18
CA LYS A 116 -10.13 22.11 -13.75
C LYS A 116 -10.27 22.23 -15.27
N LEU A 117 -10.11 23.43 -15.84
CA LEU A 117 -10.24 23.70 -17.27
C LEU A 117 -8.90 23.77 -18.01
N ASP A 118 -7.76 23.69 -17.31
CA ASP A 118 -6.43 23.79 -17.94
C ASP A 118 -6.23 22.72 -19.02
N LYS A 119 -6.63 21.49 -18.74
CA LYS A 119 -6.56 20.38 -19.72
C LYS A 119 -7.46 20.62 -20.95
N LEU A 120 -8.63 21.21 -20.75
CA LEU A 120 -9.53 21.57 -21.86
C LEU A 120 -8.90 22.68 -22.70
N ARG A 121 -8.34 23.71 -22.05
CA ARG A 121 -7.63 24.80 -22.73
C ARG A 121 -6.47 24.26 -23.56
N GLU A 122 -5.64 23.39 -22.99
CA GLU A 122 -4.54 22.72 -23.70
C GLU A 122 -5.04 21.93 -24.93
N GLY A 123 -6.14 21.19 -24.77
CA GLY A 123 -6.76 20.45 -25.88
C GLY A 123 -7.35 21.35 -26.97
N LEU A 124 -7.97 22.48 -26.61
CA LEU A 124 -8.49 23.43 -27.59
C LEU A 124 -7.35 24.11 -28.37
N VAL A 125 -6.25 24.42 -27.70
CA VAL A 125 -5.05 24.97 -28.36
C VAL A 125 -4.43 23.96 -29.31
N SER A 126 -4.40 22.67 -28.96
CA SER A 126 -3.83 21.64 -29.82
C SER A 126 -4.64 21.39 -31.10
N ILE A 127 -5.96 21.64 -31.10
CA ILE A 127 -6.82 21.57 -32.30
C ILE A 127 -6.87 22.90 -33.09
N GLY A 128 -6.07 23.89 -32.70
CA GLY A 128 -5.91 25.16 -33.44
C GLY A 128 -6.79 26.31 -32.97
N VAL A 129 -7.49 26.20 -31.83
CA VAL A 129 -8.16 27.35 -31.21
C VAL A 129 -7.12 28.27 -30.59
N SER A 130 -7.24 29.59 -30.79
CA SER A 130 -6.26 30.51 -30.23
C SER A 130 -6.31 30.54 -28.69
N PRO A 131 -5.15 30.54 -28.00
CA PRO A 131 -5.11 30.57 -26.53
C PRO A 131 -5.88 31.77 -25.95
N ASP A 132 -5.77 32.92 -26.61
CA ASP A 132 -6.45 34.15 -26.22
C ASP A 132 -7.98 34.07 -26.32
N ALA A 133 -8.53 33.25 -27.23
CA ALA A 133 -9.98 33.13 -27.38
C ALA A 133 -10.59 32.49 -26.14
N PHE A 134 -9.96 31.43 -25.62
CA PHE A 134 -10.38 30.77 -24.39
C PHE A 134 -10.27 31.70 -23.19
N ASP A 135 -9.12 32.35 -23.01
CA ASP A 135 -8.86 33.23 -21.85
C ASP A 135 -9.80 34.45 -21.84
N LYS A 136 -10.08 35.05 -23.00
CA LYS A 136 -11.03 36.17 -23.13
C LYS A 136 -12.47 35.75 -22.87
N ALA A 137 -12.90 34.59 -23.38
CA ALA A 137 -14.25 34.07 -23.15
C ALA A 137 -14.46 33.73 -21.67
N TRP A 138 -13.49 33.04 -21.07
CA TRP A 138 -13.50 32.71 -19.66
C TRP A 138 -13.48 33.96 -18.77
N GLY A 139 -12.58 34.92 -19.02
CA GLY A 139 -12.49 36.15 -18.24
C GLY A 139 -13.79 36.96 -18.23
N ARG A 140 -14.51 37.00 -19.36
CA ARG A 140 -15.84 37.64 -19.44
C ARG A 140 -16.91 36.90 -18.64
N LEU A 141 -16.88 35.56 -18.63
CA LEU A 141 -17.83 34.74 -17.87
C LEU A 141 -17.58 34.86 -16.37
N ALA A 142 -16.32 34.76 -15.95
CA ALA A 142 -15.89 34.95 -14.57
C ALA A 142 -16.24 36.35 -14.03
N ALA A 143 -16.10 37.40 -14.85
CA ALA A 143 -16.48 38.75 -14.45
C ALA A 143 -18.00 38.94 -14.27
N LYS A 144 -18.82 38.15 -14.98
CA LYS A 144 -20.29 38.21 -14.89
C LYS A 144 -20.86 37.35 -13.76
N GLN A 145 -20.24 36.21 -13.49
CA GLN A 145 -20.69 35.21 -12.54
C GLN A 145 -19.65 35.15 -11.42
N GLY A 146 -19.91 35.81 -10.29
CA GLY A 146 -18.95 35.94 -9.19
C GLY A 146 -18.47 34.61 -8.57
N ASP A 147 -19.17 33.49 -8.81
CA ASP A 147 -18.74 32.15 -8.42
C ASP A 147 -18.19 31.36 -9.61
N LEU A 148 -16.87 31.17 -9.62
CA LEU A 148 -16.14 30.43 -10.65
C LEU A 148 -16.55 28.95 -10.73
N SER A 149 -16.95 28.33 -9.62
CA SER A 149 -17.33 26.92 -9.59
C SER A 149 -18.60 26.65 -10.39
N LEU A 150 -19.56 27.57 -10.30
CA LEU A 150 -20.80 27.53 -11.08
C LEU A 150 -20.52 27.68 -12.58
N VAL A 151 -19.57 28.55 -12.95
CA VAL A 151 -19.15 28.73 -14.35
C VAL A 151 -18.53 27.47 -14.91
N VAL A 152 -17.61 26.81 -14.17
CA VAL A 152 -17.02 25.53 -14.59
C VAL A 152 -18.09 24.46 -14.79
N ASN A 153 -19.00 24.31 -13.83
CA ASN A 153 -20.08 23.32 -13.93
C ASN A 153 -21.01 23.58 -15.12
N ARG A 154 -21.35 24.86 -15.37
CA ARG A 154 -22.18 25.24 -16.51
C ARG A 154 -21.47 24.98 -17.84
N MET A 155 -20.18 25.28 -17.94
CA MET A 155 -19.40 24.96 -19.15
C MET A 155 -19.32 23.46 -19.40
N ASN A 156 -19.11 22.64 -18.37
CA ASN A 156 -19.11 21.19 -18.52
C ASN A 156 -20.45 20.67 -19.04
N MET A 157 -21.57 21.18 -18.54
CA MET A 157 -22.91 20.82 -19.02
C MET A 157 -23.11 21.18 -20.49
N LEU A 158 -22.77 22.42 -20.88
CA LEU A 158 -22.92 22.88 -22.26
C LEU A 158 -22.00 22.13 -23.23
N PHE A 159 -20.77 21.82 -22.80
CA PHE A 159 -19.85 21.04 -23.61
C PHE A 159 -20.34 19.61 -23.79
N THR A 160 -20.85 18.99 -22.72
CA THR A 160 -21.46 17.66 -22.80
C THR A 160 -22.66 17.66 -23.75
N GLU A 161 -23.56 18.63 -23.61
CA GLU A 161 -24.72 18.79 -24.51
C GLU A 161 -24.31 18.98 -25.97
N ALA A 162 -23.29 19.80 -26.23
CA ALA A 162 -22.76 20.01 -27.58
C ALA A 162 -22.10 18.75 -28.14
N LEU A 163 -21.39 17.97 -27.32
CA LEU A 163 -20.81 16.70 -27.77
C LEU A 163 -21.89 15.66 -28.08
N THR A 164 -22.95 15.59 -27.27
CA THR A 164 -24.07 14.68 -27.51
C THR A 164 -24.84 15.06 -28.79
N SER A 165 -24.91 16.35 -29.14
CA SER A 165 -25.55 16.79 -30.39
C SER A 165 -24.67 16.65 -31.63
N LEU A 166 -23.38 16.35 -31.48
CA LEU A 166 -22.48 16.07 -32.61
C LEU A 166 -22.69 14.68 -33.22
N GLU A 167 -23.42 13.78 -32.55
CA GLU A 167 -23.74 12.45 -33.09
C GLU A 167 -24.56 12.50 -34.39
N ASP A 168 -25.20 13.65 -34.69
CA ASP A 168 -25.99 13.89 -35.91
C ASP A 168 -25.21 14.61 -37.03
N VAL A 169 -23.91 14.87 -36.86
CA VAL A 169 -23.11 15.58 -37.87
C VAL A 169 -22.63 14.60 -38.95
N ASN A 170 -23.34 14.57 -40.08
CA ASN A 170 -22.85 13.95 -41.30
C ASN A 170 -21.65 14.74 -41.83
N LEU A 171 -20.45 14.17 -41.76
CA LEU A 171 -19.31 14.67 -42.51
C LEU A 171 -19.53 14.32 -43.98
N PRO A 172 -19.39 15.27 -44.93
CA PRO A 172 -19.27 14.90 -46.33
C PRO A 172 -17.98 14.07 -46.51
N ASP A 173 -18.09 12.98 -47.29
CA ASP A 173 -16.95 12.15 -47.71
C ASP A 173 -15.81 12.97 -48.34
#